data_AF-A0A355YS06-F1
#
_entry.id   AF-A0A355YS06-F1
#
_cell.length_a   1.000
_cell.length_b   1.000
_cell.length_c   1.000
_cell.angle_alpha   90.00
_cell.angle_beta   90.00
_cell.angle_gamma   90.00
#
_symmetry.space_group_name_H-M   'P 1'
#
loop_
_entity.id
_entity.type
_entity.pdbx_description
1 polymer ?
#
loop_
_entity_poly.entity_id
_entity_poly.type
_entity_poly.pdbx_seq_one_letter_code
_entity_poly.pdbx_strand_id
1 'polypeptide(L)'
;GACFPPCPPMQINDPEHSKIAIWIGGKHSNARSKPSFQKLVAAGLPNNPPRWPEVGAVVKQILAVYKGDARDWERVGEWVERIGWPAFFEKTGLPFTKFHVSDWKGTRHQLNSSAYIRF
;
A
#
# COMPACT_ATOMS: atom_id res chain seq x y z
N GLY A 1 -17.71 5.58 -3.15
CA GLY A 1 -18.76 5.17 -4.12
C GLY A 1 -19.74 4.13 -3.64
N ALA A 2 -19.94 3.93 -2.32
CA ALA A 2 -20.94 2.98 -1.84
C ALA A 2 -22.38 3.44 -2.12
N CYS A 3 -22.63 4.75 -2.20
CA CYS A 3 -23.94 5.33 -2.47
C CYS A 3 -24.37 5.29 -3.95
N PHE A 4 -23.42 5.14 -4.89
CA PHE A 4 -23.72 5.15 -6.32
C PHE A 4 -24.48 3.90 -6.81
N PRO A 5 -24.07 2.65 -6.48
CA PRO A 5 -24.81 1.46 -6.89
C PRO A 5 -26.31 1.44 -6.53
N PRO A 6 -26.74 1.87 -5.33
CA PRO A 6 -28.17 1.95 -5.01
C PRO A 6 -28.86 3.22 -5.53
N CYS A 7 -28.12 4.29 -5.90
CA CYS A 7 -28.68 5.56 -6.34
C CYS A 7 -27.94 6.10 -7.59
N PRO A 8 -28.35 5.68 -8.81
CA PRO A 8 -27.67 6.03 -10.06
C PRO A 8 -27.44 7.54 -10.33
N PRO A 9 -28.31 8.47 -9.87
CA PRO A 9 -28.05 9.91 -10.04
C PRO A 9 -26.81 10.44 -9.29
N MET A 10 -26.27 9.71 -8.32
CA MET A 10 -25.10 10.12 -7.52
C MET A 10 -23.77 9.84 -8.24
N GLN A 11 -23.55 10.46 -9.39
CA GLN A 11 -22.30 10.31 -10.15
C GLN A 11 -21.10 10.88 -9.38
N ILE A 12 -20.00 10.14 -9.36
CA ILE A 12 -18.77 10.47 -8.60
C ILE A 12 -17.49 10.18 -9.39
N ASN A 13 -17.62 9.62 -10.59
CA ASN A 13 -16.51 9.31 -11.48
C ASN A 13 -16.04 10.59 -12.16
N ASP A 14 -14.75 10.85 -12.08
CA ASP A 14 -14.13 12.03 -12.66
C ASP A 14 -12.81 11.66 -13.36
N PRO A 15 -12.58 12.06 -14.62
CA PRO A 15 -11.37 11.67 -15.35
C PRO A 15 -10.07 12.22 -14.75
N GLU A 16 -10.12 13.40 -14.11
CA GLU A 16 -8.96 14.05 -13.51
C GLU A 16 -8.76 13.63 -12.06
N HIS A 17 -9.85 13.52 -11.29
CA HIS A 17 -9.81 13.29 -9.84
C HIS A 17 -9.90 11.80 -9.46
N SER A 18 -10.27 10.91 -10.37
CA SER A 18 -10.17 9.46 -10.13
C SER A 18 -8.71 9.02 -10.23
N LYS A 19 -8.09 8.82 -9.06
CA LYS A 19 -6.67 8.44 -8.94
C LYS A 19 -6.51 6.97 -8.56
N ILE A 20 -5.29 6.46 -8.76
CA ILE A 20 -4.91 5.08 -8.42
C ILE A 20 -4.14 5.08 -7.10
N ALA A 21 -4.40 4.06 -6.29
CA ALA A 21 -3.66 3.77 -5.06
C ALA A 21 -3.00 2.39 -5.15
N ILE A 22 -1.79 2.26 -4.62
CA ILE A 22 -1.04 1.00 -4.58
C ILE A 22 -1.02 0.47 -3.15
N TRP A 23 -1.35 -0.80 -3.02
CA TRP A 23 -1.40 -1.52 -1.75
C TRP A 23 -0.55 -2.78 -1.83
N ILE A 24 0.18 -3.11 -0.76
CA ILE A 24 1.07 -4.27 -0.72
C ILE A 24 0.93 -5.07 0.58
N GLY A 25 1.50 -6.28 0.60
CA GLY A 25 1.67 -7.07 1.82
C GLY A 25 0.48 -7.95 2.23
N GLY A 26 -0.58 -7.99 1.41
CA GLY A 26 -1.71 -8.88 1.61
C GLY A 26 -1.38 -10.34 1.27
N LYS A 27 -2.01 -11.27 1.98
CA LYS A 27 -1.78 -12.72 1.82
C LYS A 27 -3.02 -13.52 2.25
N HIS A 28 -3.31 -14.59 1.50
CA HIS A 28 -4.41 -15.51 1.80
C HIS A 28 -3.96 -16.87 2.37
N SER A 29 -2.72 -17.31 2.09
CA SER A 29 -2.25 -18.62 2.56
C SER A 29 -1.89 -18.59 4.05
N ASN A 30 -1.83 -19.77 4.68
CA ASN A 30 -1.37 -19.94 6.07
C ASN A 30 0.11 -20.37 6.18
N ALA A 31 0.82 -20.52 5.07
CA ALA A 31 2.21 -20.99 5.07
C ALA A 31 3.14 -19.96 5.74
N ARG A 32 3.85 -20.33 6.82
CA ARG A 32 4.76 -19.49 7.65
C ARG A 32 4.12 -18.38 8.48
N SER A 33 3.22 -17.59 7.89
CA SER A 33 2.51 -16.51 8.58
C SER A 33 1.03 -16.53 8.27
N LYS A 34 0.24 -15.96 9.17
CA LYS A 34 -1.22 -15.84 9.03
C LYS A 34 -1.60 -14.99 7.81
N PRO A 35 -2.81 -15.18 7.26
CA PRO A 35 -3.39 -14.27 6.29
C PRO A 35 -3.38 -12.83 6.82
N SER A 36 -3.09 -11.90 5.93
CA SER A 36 -2.91 -10.49 6.24
C SER A 36 -3.59 -9.62 5.19
N PHE A 37 -4.06 -8.44 5.63
CA PHE A 37 -4.52 -7.42 4.71
C PHE A 37 -3.34 -6.63 4.16
N GLN A 38 -3.52 -6.16 2.93
CA GLN A 38 -2.64 -5.20 2.30
C GLN A 38 -2.68 -3.84 3.00
N LYS A 39 -1.58 -3.09 2.91
CA LYS A 39 -1.46 -1.70 3.39
C LYS A 39 -1.13 -0.76 2.25
N LEU A 40 -1.67 0.46 2.32
CA LEU A 40 -1.44 1.53 1.36
C LEU A 40 0.03 1.96 1.39
N VAL A 41 0.65 2.11 0.23
CA VAL A 41 2.06 2.58 0.08
C VAL A 41 2.26 3.68 -0.93
N ALA A 42 1.28 3.90 -1.81
CA ALA A 42 1.23 5.08 -2.67
C ALA A 42 -0.23 5.47 -2.90
N ALA A 43 -0.53 6.75 -2.77
CA ALA A 43 -1.86 7.31 -2.99
C ALA A 43 -1.79 8.42 -4.04
N GLY A 44 -2.89 8.59 -4.79
CA GLY A 44 -3.06 9.76 -5.67
C GLY A 44 -2.34 9.66 -7.03
N LEU A 45 -1.99 8.46 -7.50
CA LEU A 45 -1.35 8.30 -8.80
C LEU A 45 -2.30 8.67 -9.95
N PRO A 46 -1.82 9.36 -11.00
CA PRO A 46 -2.66 9.84 -12.09
C PRO A 46 -3.21 8.70 -12.94
N ASN A 47 -4.33 8.98 -13.62
CA ASN A 47 -4.95 8.08 -14.55
C ASN A 47 -4.49 8.42 -15.98
N ASN A 48 -3.42 7.77 -16.44
CA ASN A 48 -2.76 8.05 -17.73
C ASN A 48 -2.91 6.85 -18.71
N PRO A 49 -4.11 6.63 -19.28
CA PRO A 49 -4.31 5.61 -20.30
C PRO A 49 -3.46 5.90 -21.56
N PRO A 50 -3.04 4.87 -22.31
CA PRO A 50 -3.39 3.46 -22.15
C PRO A 50 -2.39 2.63 -21.33
N ARG A 51 -1.35 3.24 -20.72
CA ARG A 51 -0.21 2.49 -20.17
C ARG A 51 0.17 2.80 -18.72
N TRP A 52 -0.33 3.88 -18.11
CA TRP A 52 -0.05 4.26 -16.72
C TRP A 52 1.43 4.14 -16.32
N PRO A 53 2.35 4.84 -17.02
CA PRO A 53 3.78 4.70 -16.80
C PRO A 53 4.19 5.02 -15.35
N GLU A 54 3.50 5.96 -14.69
CA GLU A 54 3.76 6.35 -13.30
C GLU A 54 3.44 5.22 -12.32
N VAL A 55 2.28 4.56 -12.51
CA VAL A 55 1.89 3.40 -11.70
C VAL A 55 2.84 2.24 -11.94
N GLY A 56 3.16 1.97 -13.20
CA GLY A 56 4.10 0.91 -13.58
C GLY A 56 5.50 1.12 -12.99
N ALA A 57 5.99 2.36 -12.96
CA ALA A 57 7.27 2.71 -12.35
C ALA A 57 7.29 2.39 -10.85
N VAL A 58 6.26 2.81 -10.10
CA VAL A 58 6.17 2.54 -8.66
C VAL A 58 6.09 1.04 -8.36
N VAL A 59 5.26 0.29 -9.09
CA VAL A 59 5.15 -1.16 -8.90
C VAL A 59 6.48 -1.86 -9.19
N LYS A 60 7.15 -1.50 -10.29
CA LYS A 60 8.46 -2.09 -10.65
C LYS A 60 9.54 -1.76 -9.63
N GLN A 61 9.55 -0.54 -9.09
CA GLN A 61 10.48 -0.12 -8.05
C GLN A 61 10.31 -0.96 -6.78
N ILE A 62 9.08 -1.13 -6.30
CA ILE A 62 8.79 -1.98 -5.14
C ILE A 62 9.26 -3.42 -5.38
N LEU A 63 8.95 -3.99 -6.55
CA LEU A 63 9.34 -5.37 -6.90
C LEU A 63 10.87 -5.52 -7.03
N ALA A 64 11.57 -4.53 -7.57
CA ALA A 64 13.02 -4.55 -7.69
C ALA A 64 13.70 -4.55 -6.32
N VAL A 65 13.25 -3.66 -5.41
CA VAL A 65 13.76 -3.59 -4.03
C VAL A 65 13.46 -4.86 -3.26
N TYR A 66 12.22 -5.37 -3.36
CA TYR A 66 11.83 -6.63 -2.75
C TYR A 66 12.71 -7.79 -3.23
N LYS A 67 12.93 -7.92 -4.54
CA LYS A 67 13.78 -8.98 -5.10
C LYS A 67 15.23 -8.89 -4.61
N GLY A 68 15.74 -7.69 -4.34
CA GLY A 68 17.11 -7.48 -3.88
C GLY A 68 17.34 -7.68 -2.38
N ASP A 69 16.31 -7.58 -1.54
CA ASP A 69 16.43 -7.56 -0.07
C ASP A 69 15.63 -8.65 0.65
N ALA A 70 14.65 -9.27 -0.02
CA ALA A 70 13.87 -10.37 0.54
C ALA A 70 14.71 -11.65 0.63
N ARG A 71 14.43 -12.44 1.66
CA ARG A 71 15.03 -13.75 1.85
C ARG A 71 14.22 -14.82 1.14
N ASP A 72 14.84 -15.97 0.89
CA ASP A 72 14.15 -17.11 0.31
C ASP A 72 12.85 -17.39 1.06
N TRP A 73 11.83 -17.67 0.26
CA TRP A 73 10.47 -17.95 0.68
C TRP A 73 9.69 -16.77 1.22
N GLU A 74 10.29 -15.68 1.70
CA GLU A 74 9.54 -14.51 2.21
C GLU A 74 8.51 -14.03 1.18
N ARG A 75 7.36 -13.55 1.68
CA ARG A 75 6.43 -12.74 0.87
C ARG A 75 6.67 -11.26 1.13
N VAL A 76 6.17 -10.39 0.25
CA VAL A 76 6.27 -8.93 0.41
C VAL A 76 5.85 -8.45 1.81
N GLY A 77 4.74 -8.98 2.35
CA GLY A 77 4.29 -8.61 3.70
C GLY A 77 5.25 -9.07 4.80
N GLU A 78 5.76 -10.30 4.70
CA GLU A 78 6.70 -10.88 5.67
C GLU A 78 8.05 -10.13 5.64
N TRP A 79 8.51 -9.76 4.43
CA TRP A 79 9.68 -8.93 4.23
C TRP A 79 9.53 -7.57 4.92
N VAL A 80 8.42 -6.86 4.68
CA VAL A 80 8.15 -5.55 5.29
C VAL A 80 8.02 -5.66 6.81
N GLU A 81 7.40 -6.70 7.34
CA GLU A 81 7.31 -6.93 8.79
C GLU A 81 8.70 -7.13 9.43
N ARG A 82 9.63 -7.80 8.74
CA ARG A 82 11.01 -7.99 9.21
C ARG A 82 11.81 -6.68 9.23
N ILE A 83 11.83 -5.94 8.11
CA ILE A 83 12.63 -4.72 8.00
C ILE A 83 11.98 -3.53 8.73
N GLY A 84 10.66 -3.54 8.84
CA GLY A 84 9.84 -2.43 9.34
C GLY A 84 9.43 -1.46 8.24
N TRP A 85 8.29 -0.79 8.44
CA TRP A 85 7.77 0.21 7.50
C TRP A 85 8.71 1.39 7.23
N PRO A 86 9.43 1.97 8.21
CA PRO A 86 10.38 3.06 7.93
C PRO A 86 11.45 2.65 6.91
N ALA A 87 12.07 1.47 7.09
CA ALA A 87 13.07 0.94 6.18
C ALA A 87 12.50 0.60 4.79
N PHE A 88 11.22 0.19 4.71
CA PHE A 88 10.55 0.00 3.42
C PHE A 88 10.46 1.32 2.64
N PHE A 89 9.99 2.40 3.27
CA PHE A 89 9.85 3.71 2.59
C PHE A 89 11.23 4.29 2.22
N GLU A 90 12.25 4.09 3.07
CA GLU A 90 13.62 4.48 2.77
C GLU A 90 14.18 3.71 1.57
N LYS A 91 14.14 2.37 1.59
CA LYS A 91 14.68 1.53 0.50
C LYS A 91 13.94 1.71 -0.81
N THR A 92 12.63 1.96 -0.76
CA THR A 92 11.82 2.20 -1.96
C THR A 92 11.84 3.64 -2.42
N GLY A 93 12.33 4.60 -1.61
CA GLY A 93 12.29 6.02 -1.93
C GLY A 93 10.88 6.60 -2.09
N LEU A 94 9.85 5.89 -1.60
CA LEU A 94 8.47 6.35 -1.68
C LEU A 94 8.19 7.39 -0.57
N PRO A 95 7.44 8.46 -0.86
CA PRO A 95 7.12 9.46 0.14
C PRO A 95 6.10 8.93 1.14
N PHE A 96 6.44 8.94 2.43
CA PHE A 96 5.47 8.73 3.49
C PHE A 96 4.64 10.00 3.73
N THR A 97 3.37 9.95 3.35
CA THR A 97 2.41 11.06 3.49
C THR A 97 1.34 10.76 4.55
N LYS A 98 0.56 11.78 4.93
CA LYS A 98 -0.57 11.65 5.86
C LYS A 98 -1.58 10.56 5.48
N PHE A 99 -1.72 10.24 4.20
CA PHE A 99 -2.68 9.25 3.71
C PHE A 99 -2.35 7.82 4.14
N HIS A 100 -1.11 7.54 4.55
CA HIS A 100 -0.69 6.23 5.05
C HIS A 100 -1.11 5.98 6.50
N VAL A 101 -1.48 7.04 7.23
CA VAL A 101 -1.98 6.94 8.60
C VAL A 101 -3.48 6.73 8.53
N SER A 102 -3.94 5.59 9.04
CA SER A 102 -5.36 5.26 9.02
C SER A 102 -6.15 6.14 9.98
N ASP A 103 -7.17 6.82 9.46
CA ASP A 103 -8.10 7.68 10.20
C ASP A 103 -9.46 7.02 10.47
N TRP A 104 -9.66 5.79 9.98
CA TRP A 104 -10.90 5.05 10.21
C TRP A 104 -11.04 4.64 11.68
N LYS A 105 -12.25 4.84 12.24
CA LYS A 105 -12.53 4.67 13.68
C LYS A 105 -12.09 3.31 14.23
N GLY A 106 -12.25 2.23 13.46
CA GLY A 106 -11.90 0.87 13.90
C GLY A 106 -10.42 0.51 13.75
N THR A 107 -9.58 1.36 13.12
CA THR A 107 -8.16 1.06 12.88
C THR A 107 -7.20 1.61 13.92
N ARG A 108 -7.69 2.15 15.05
CA ARG A 108 -6.80 2.72 16.09
C ARG A 108 -5.71 1.74 16.57
N HIS A 109 -6.02 0.45 16.61
CA HIS A 109 -5.09 -0.62 16.99
C HIS A 109 -3.92 -0.83 16.01
N GLN A 110 -3.95 -0.21 14.83
CA GLN A 110 -2.88 -0.30 13.83
C GLN A 110 -1.76 0.74 14.06
N LEU A 111 -2.03 1.77 14.87
CA LEU A 111 -1.04 2.80 15.21
C LEU A 111 0.02 2.21 16.14
N ASN A 112 1.25 2.71 16.05
CA ASN A 112 2.30 2.28 16.96
C ASN A 112 2.03 2.83 18.37
N SER A 113 1.64 1.95 19.30
CA SER A 113 1.45 2.26 20.72
C SER A 113 2.65 1.83 21.58
N SER A 114 3.85 1.83 20.99
CA SER A 114 5.10 1.43 21.63
C SER A 114 6.21 2.46 21.37
N ALA A 115 7.16 2.54 22.30
CA ALA A 115 8.38 3.32 22.13
C ALA A 115 9.42 2.62 21.24
N TYR A 116 9.16 1.39 20.81
CA TYR A 116 10.05 0.65 19.91
C TYR A 116 9.96 1.24 18.48
N ILE A 117 10.89 2.14 18.16
CA ILE A 117 11.07 2.75 16.85
C ILE A 117 12.52 2.57 16.39
N ARG A 118 12.73 2.54 15.08
CA ARG A 118 14.05 2.51 14.44
C ARG A 118 14.29 3.88 13.80
N PHE A 119 15.51 4.40 13.95
CA PHE A 119 15.95 5.67 13.37
C PHE A 119 16.77 5.43 12.12
#